data_AF-A0A4V2AVU1-F1
#
_entry.id   AF-A0A4V2AVU1-F1
#
_cell.length_a   1.000
_cell.length_b   1.000
_cell.length_c   1.000
_cell.angle_alpha   90.00
_cell.angle_beta   90.00
_cell.angle_gamma   90.00
#
_symmetry.space_group_name_H-M   'P 1'
#
loop_
_entity.id
_entity.type
_entity.pdbx_description
1 polymer ?
#
loop_
_entity_poly.entity_id
_entity_poly.type
_entity_poly.pdbx_seq_one_letter_code
_entity_poly.pdbx_strand_id
1 'polypeptide(L)'
;MEQLPGAAGSRLAAGTLTAPVINSADQSVTFAYIRKLYPAGEPRSFSQAKGLLINDYQTQLEKEWVEKLKTKYPVSVDEKVWREVVQQLNR
;
A
#
# COMPACT_ATOMS: atom_id res chain seq x y z
N MET A 1 11.00 -1.22 -1.02
CA MET A 1 11.66 0.11 -1.20
C MET A 1 10.68 1.19 -1.65
N GLU A 2 9.42 0.84 -1.90
CA GLU A 2 8.36 1.74 -2.41
C GLU A 2 7.84 2.76 -1.37
N GLN A 3 8.27 2.63 -0.12
CA GLN A 3 7.84 3.52 0.98
C GLN A 3 8.76 4.75 1.18
N LEU A 4 9.89 4.85 0.48
CA LEU A 4 10.80 6.00 0.62
C LEU A 4 10.62 6.96 -0.57
N PRO A 5 10.29 8.25 -0.32
CA PRO A 5 10.10 9.24 -1.38
C PRO A 5 11.42 9.49 -2.11
N GLY A 6 11.41 9.39 -3.44
CA GLY A 6 12.58 9.74 -4.27
C GLY A 6 13.80 8.83 -4.08
N ALA A 7 13.62 7.61 -3.56
CA ALA A 7 14.70 6.66 -3.33
C ALA A 7 15.11 5.86 -4.59
N ALA A 8 14.43 6.05 -5.73
CA ALA A 8 14.74 5.36 -6.98
C ALA A 8 16.14 5.76 -7.49
N GLY A 9 17.05 4.80 -7.57
CA GLY A 9 18.38 4.95 -8.18
C GLY A 9 19.49 5.50 -7.27
N SER A 10 19.21 5.83 -6.00
CA SER A 10 20.24 6.34 -5.08
C SER A 10 20.85 5.21 -4.23
N ARG A 11 22.18 5.15 -4.14
CA ARG A 11 22.87 4.32 -3.14
C ARG A 11 22.60 4.91 -1.76
N LEU A 12 21.72 4.27 -0.99
CA LEU A 12 21.33 4.73 0.34
C LEU A 12 22.47 4.47 1.34
N ALA A 13 23.02 5.52 1.92
CA ALA A 13 23.92 5.46 3.06
C ALA A 13 23.36 6.30 4.22
N ALA A 14 23.85 6.08 5.43
CA ALA A 14 23.54 6.99 6.54
C ALA A 14 24.04 8.40 6.17
N GLY A 15 23.19 9.40 6.33
CA GLY A 15 23.47 10.78 5.94
C GLY A 15 22.97 11.18 4.54
N THR A 16 22.45 10.23 3.74
CA THR A 16 21.89 10.55 2.42
C THR A 16 20.52 11.23 2.54
N LEU A 17 20.30 12.27 1.71
CA LEU A 17 19.00 12.89 1.48
C LEU A 17 18.41 12.33 0.18
N THR A 18 17.13 11.97 0.17
CA THR A 18 16.45 11.54 -1.06
C THR A 18 16.03 12.74 -1.92
N ALA A 19 15.82 12.49 -3.21
CA ALA A 19 15.29 13.53 -4.10
C ALA A 19 13.88 13.96 -3.63
N PRO A 20 13.59 15.28 -3.58
CA PRO A 20 12.27 15.75 -3.21
C PRO A 20 11.23 15.28 -4.23
N VAL A 21 10.14 14.71 -3.73
CA VAL A 21 8.97 14.34 -4.54
C VAL A 21 7.85 15.32 -4.24
N ILE A 22 7.32 15.93 -5.30
CA ILE A 22 6.16 16.83 -5.20
C ILE A 22 4.90 15.99 -5.31
N ASN A 23 4.03 16.08 -4.32
CA ASN A 23 2.71 15.47 -4.37
C ASN A 23 1.78 16.38 -5.19
N SER A 24 1.27 15.85 -6.30
CA SER A 24 0.38 16.61 -7.19
C SER A 24 -0.99 16.92 -6.59
N ALA A 25 -1.41 16.22 -5.53
CA ALA A 25 -2.72 16.42 -4.91
C ALA A 25 -2.79 17.65 -4.00
N ASP A 26 -1.71 17.96 -3.28
CA ASP A 26 -1.67 19.02 -2.27
C ASP A 26 -0.47 19.98 -2.42
N GLN A 27 0.32 19.83 -3.48
CA GLN A 27 1.57 20.57 -3.75
C GLN A 27 2.62 20.43 -2.62
N SER A 28 2.47 19.46 -1.73
CA SER A 28 3.47 19.21 -0.68
C SER A 28 4.74 18.63 -1.26
N VAL A 29 5.88 18.95 -0.63
CA VAL A 29 7.19 18.42 -1.01
C VAL A 29 7.66 17.45 0.08
N THR A 30 7.88 16.20 -0.30
CA THR A 30 8.30 15.14 0.62
C THR A 30 9.69 14.64 0.26
N PHE A 31 10.58 14.58 1.24
CA PHE A 31 11.93 14.02 1.12
C PHE A 31 12.27 13.27 2.41
N ALA A 32 13.27 12.39 2.37
CA ALA A 32 13.71 11.59 3.51
C ALA A 32 15.21 11.78 3.77
N TYR A 33 15.57 11.87 5.04
CA TYR A 33 16.96 11.83 5.51
C TYR A 33 17.25 10.49 6.18
N ILE A 34 18.22 9.75 5.66
CA ILE A 34 18.54 8.40 6.15
C ILE A 34 19.43 8.50 7.38
N ARG A 35 18.87 8.26 8.57
CA ARG A 35 19.64 8.29 9.83
C ARG A 35 20.51 7.05 10.05
N LYS A 36 19.98 5.88 9.71
CA LYS A 36 20.64 4.59 9.96
C LYS A 36 20.16 3.56 8.93
N LEU A 37 21.11 2.82 8.38
CA LEU A 37 20.83 1.66 7.54
C LEU A 37 21.07 0.39 8.36
N TYR A 38 20.10 -0.52 8.35
CA TYR A 38 20.24 -1.83 8.98
C TYR A 38 20.64 -2.87 7.94
N PRO A 39 21.59 -3.77 8.24
CA PRO A 39 21.97 -4.84 7.33
C PRO A 39 20.78 -5.77 7.05
N ALA A 40 20.72 -6.30 5.84
CA ALA A 40 19.69 -7.26 5.47
C ALA A 40 19.78 -8.52 6.34
N GLY A 41 18.63 -9.02 6.81
CA GLY A 41 18.56 -10.24 7.61
C GLY A 41 18.75 -10.07 9.12
N GLU A 42 18.94 -8.84 9.62
CA GLU A 42 18.94 -8.62 11.07
C GLU A 42 17.53 -8.90 11.64
N PRO A 43 17.40 -9.80 12.63
CA PRO A 43 16.11 -10.13 13.22
C PRO A 43 15.55 -8.90 13.94
N ARG A 44 14.35 -8.49 13.54
CA ARG A 44 13.62 -7.42 14.24
C ARG A 44 13.23 -7.91 15.63
N SER A 45 13.37 -7.06 16.63
CA SER A 45 12.79 -7.34 17.94
C SER A 45 11.28 -7.43 17.85
N PHE A 46 10.65 -8.16 18.78
CA PHE A 46 9.18 -8.26 18.84
C PHE A 46 8.51 -6.87 18.86
N SER A 47 9.05 -5.91 19.61
CA SER A 47 8.52 -4.54 19.66
C SER A 47 8.51 -3.86 18.29
N GLN A 48 9.55 -4.06 17.47
CA GLN A 48 9.68 -3.48 16.14
C GLN A 48 8.80 -4.19 15.10
N ALA A 49 8.58 -5.50 15.26
CA ALA A 49 7.81 -6.32 14.33
C ALA A 49 6.30 -6.34 14.66
N LYS A 50 5.92 -6.07 15.91
CA LYS A 50 4.52 -6.16 16.38
C LYS A 50 3.56 -5.34 15.52
N GLY A 51 3.91 -4.11 15.16
CA GLY A 51 3.05 -3.27 14.33
C GLY A 51 2.81 -3.85 12.93
N LEU A 52 3.86 -4.38 12.31
CA LEU A 52 3.77 -5.04 11.00
C LEU A 52 2.93 -6.31 11.08
N LEU A 53 3.19 -7.16 12.09
CA LEU A 53 2.44 -8.40 12.29
C LEU A 53 0.94 -8.13 12.49
N ILE A 54 0.60 -7.11 13.28
CA ILE A 54 -0.80 -6.71 13.47
C ILE A 54 -1.40 -6.26 12.14
N ASN A 55 -0.68 -5.44 11.36
CA ASN A 55 -1.18 -4.96 10.07
C ASN A 55 -1.45 -6.12 9.09
N ASP A 56 -0.51 -7.04 8.94
CA ASP A 56 -0.67 -8.22 8.08
C ASP A 56 -1.88 -9.06 8.53
N TYR A 57 -2.04 -9.23 9.84
CA TYR A 57 -3.17 -9.97 10.40
C TYR A 57 -4.52 -9.26 10.18
N GLN A 58 -4.56 -7.92 10.25
CA GLN A 58 -5.78 -7.16 9.90
C GLN A 58 -6.17 -7.41 8.45
N THR A 59 -5.21 -7.34 7.51
CA THR A 59 -5.48 -7.61 6.09
C THR A 59 -6.02 -9.02 5.86
N GLN A 60 -5.49 -10.02 6.58
CA GLN A 60 -6.04 -11.37 6.51
C GLN A 60 -7.48 -11.42 7.02
N LEU A 61 -7.76 -10.83 8.18
CA LEU A 61 -9.11 -10.82 8.77
C LEU A 61 -10.12 -10.10 7.86
N GLU A 62 -9.74 -8.98 7.26
CA GLU A 62 -10.57 -8.25 6.30
C GLU A 62 -10.91 -9.11 5.09
N LYS A 63 -9.92 -9.81 4.53
CA LYS A 63 -10.15 -10.74 3.42
C LYS A 63 -11.13 -11.84 3.80
N GLU A 64 -10.92 -12.50 4.93
CA GLU A 64 -11.81 -13.55 5.43
C GLU A 64 -13.23 -13.01 5.70
N TRP A 65 -13.33 -11.78 6.20
CA TRP A 65 -14.62 -11.14 6.47
C TRP A 65 -15.39 -10.86 5.18
N VAL A 66 -14.72 -10.32 4.16
CA VAL A 66 -15.31 -10.08 2.83
C VAL A 66 -15.75 -11.39 2.17
N GLU A 67 -14.95 -12.46 2.26
CA GLU A 67 -15.32 -13.77 1.73
C GLU A 67 -16.58 -14.32 2.43
N LYS A 68 -16.64 -14.26 3.76
CA LYS A 68 -17.82 -14.67 4.54
C LYS A 68 -19.07 -13.88 4.14
N LEU A 69 -18.94 -12.57 3.91
CA LEU A 69 -20.06 -11.73 3.47
C LEU A 69 -20.55 -12.12 2.07
N LYS A 70 -19.63 -12.35 1.12
CA LYS A 70 -19.97 -12.78 -0.24
C LYS A 70 -20.70 -14.13 -0.25
N THR A 71 -20.27 -15.08 0.60
CA THR A 71 -20.96 -16.37 0.73
C THR A 71 -22.33 -16.22 1.39
N LYS A 72 -22.46 -15.39 2.42
CA LYS A 72 -23.73 -15.18 3.14
C LYS A 72 -24.77 -14.45 2.30
N TYR A 73 -24.34 -13.53 1.43
CA TYR A 73 -25.21 -12.70 0.60
C TYR A 73 -24.84 -12.89 -0.87
N PRO A 74 -25.36 -13.95 -1.53
CA PRO A 74 -25.10 -14.17 -2.95
C PRO A 74 -25.72 -13.03 -3.76
N VAL A 75 -24.87 -12.28 -4.45
CA VAL A 75 -25.30 -11.20 -5.35
C VAL A 75 -25.40 -11.77 -6.76
N SER A 76 -26.57 -11.64 -7.38
CA SER A 76 -26.77 -11.93 -8.80
C SER A 76 -26.78 -10.62 -9.58
N VAL A 77 -25.85 -10.46 -10.52
CA VAL A 77 -25.80 -9.29 -11.42
C VAL A 77 -26.54 -9.62 -12.70
N ASP A 78 -27.49 -8.78 -13.09
CA ASP A 78 -28.08 -8.85 -14.43
C ASP A 78 -27.07 -8.32 -15.44
N GLU A 79 -26.38 -9.24 -16.11
CA GLU A 79 -25.36 -8.89 -17.09
C GLU A 79 -25.88 -8.10 -18.29
N LYS A 80 -27.18 -8.23 -18.62
CA LYS A 80 -27.77 -7.51 -19.75
C LYS A 80 -27.86 -6.03 -19.42
N VAL A 81 -28.43 -5.70 -18.26
CA VAL A 81 -28.51 -4.31 -17.78
C VAL A 81 -27.11 -3.74 -17.53
N TRP A 82 -26.20 -4.53 -16.97
CA TRP A 82 -24.80 -4.12 -16.80
C TRP A 82 -24.13 -3.69 -18.10
N ARG A 83 -24.24 -4.50 -19.16
CA ARG A 83 -23.67 -4.18 -20.48
C ARG A 83 -24.28 -2.93 -21.09
N GLU A 84 -25.58 -2.71 -20.93
CA GLU A 84 -26.27 -1.51 -21.40
C GLU A 84 -25.74 -0.24 -20.71
N VAL A 85 -25.58 -0.27 -19.37
CA VAL A 85 -25.05 0.85 -18.60
C VAL A 85 -23.59 1.15 -18.97
N VAL A 86 -22.74 0.13 -19.10
CA VAL A 86 -21.32 0.31 -19.48
C VAL A 86 -21.20 0.92 -20.88
N GLN A 87 -22.04 0.51 -21.84
CA GLN A 87 -22.04 1.10 -23.18
C GLN A 87 -22.49 2.56 -23.20
N GLN A 88 -23.42 2.96 -22.33
CA GLN A 88 -23.89 4.34 -22.24
C GLN A 88 -22.81 5.27 -21.64
N LEU A 89 -22.00 4.78 -20.71
CA LEU A 89 -20.94 5.57 -20.06
C LEU A 89 -19.67 5.71 -20.92
N ASN A 90 -19.46 4.82 -21.89
CA ASN A 90 -18.34 4.86 -22.85
C ASN A 90 -18.67 5.63 -24.15
N ARG A 91 -19.83 6.28 -24.21
CA ARG A 91 -20.19 7.23 -25.29
C ARG A 91 -19.98 8.66 -24.82
#